data_AF-A0A510PM72-F1
#
_entry.id   AF-A0A510PM72-F1
#
_cell.length_a   1.000
_cell.length_b   1.000
_cell.length_c   1.000
_cell.angle_alpha   90.00
_cell.angle_beta   90.00
_cell.angle_gamma   90.00
#
_symmetry.space_group_name_H-M   'P 1'
#
loop_
_entity.id
_entity.type
_entity.pdbx_description
1 polymer ?
#
loop_
_entity_poly.entity_id
_entity_poly.type
_entity_poly.pdbx_seq_one_letter_code
_entity_poly.pdbx_strand_id
1 'polypeptide(L)' 'MIVLEMKAVVKPSQCSAIDEAIRTVQFIRNKALRLWMDAKREDKIDKYSLNKYCAVLAKQFKFVDTLNSMA' A
#
# COMPACT_ATOMS: atom_id res chain seq x y z
N MET A 1 -9.10 -9.63 -30.44
CA MET A 1 -9.24 -9.11 -29.07
C MET A 1 -9.48 -7.61 -29.19
N ILE A 2 -10.65 -7.13 -28.77
CA ILE A 2 -10.92 -5.68 -28.75
C ILE A 2 -10.43 -5.17 -27.39
N VAL A 3 -9.50 -4.22 -27.41
CA VAL A 3 -9.05 -3.50 -26.21
C VAL A 3 -9.65 -2.10 -26.28
N LEU A 4 -10.42 -1.74 -25.27
CA LEU A 4 -10.95 -0.39 -25.11
C LEU A 4 -10.08 0.33 -24.08
N GLU A 5 -9.28 1.27 -24.55
CA GLU A 5 -8.50 2.15 -23.69
C GLU A 5 -9.26 3.43 -23.42
N MET A 6 -9.39 3.80 -22.15
CA MET A 6 -9.96 5.08 -21.75
C MET A 6 -9.11 5.68 -20.63
N LYS A 7 -8.92 7.00 -20.67
CA LYS A 7 -8.29 7.73 -19.58
C LYS A 7 -9.31 8.02 -18.48
N ALA A 8 -8.89 7.93 -17.23
CA ALA A 8 -9.71 8.37 -16.12
C ALA A 8 -9.96 9.88 -16.23
N VAL A 9 -11.23 10.28 -16.25
CA VAL A 9 -11.63 11.69 -16.18
C VAL A 9 -11.95 12.00 -14.73
N VAL A 10 -11.12 12.81 -14.09
CA VAL A 10 -11.18 13.10 -12.66
C VAL A 10 -11.18 14.59 -12.40
N LYS A 11 -11.84 15.01 -11.32
CA LYS A 11 -11.73 16.37 -10.78
C LYS A 11 -10.35 16.56 -10.15
N PRO A 12 -9.84 17.81 -10.03
CA PRO A 12 -8.55 18.06 -9.39
C PRO A 12 -8.41 17.43 -7.99
N SER A 13 -9.46 17.50 -7.16
CA SER A 13 -9.46 16.87 -5.82
C SER A 13 -9.34 15.35 -5.87
N GLN A 14 -9.95 14.70 -6.86
CA GLN A 14 -9.86 13.26 -7.06
C GLN A 14 -8.47 12.86 -7.55
N CYS A 15 -7.85 13.66 -8.42
CA CYS A 15 -6.48 13.46 -8.86
C CYS A 15 -5.52 13.46 -7.65
N SER A 16 -5.63 14.49 -6.78
CA SER A 16 -4.81 14.56 -5.55
C SER A 16 -5.05 13.38 -4.61
N ALA A 17 -6.29 12.94 -4.44
CA ALA A 17 -6.61 11.77 -3.62
C ALA A 17 -6.01 10.48 -4.19
N ILE A 18 -6.01 10.32 -5.51
CA ILE A 18 -5.37 9.19 -6.20
C ILE A 18 -3.85 9.23 -5.97
N ASP A 19 -3.22 10.40 -6.14
CA ASP A 19 -1.78 10.55 -5.93
C ASP A 19 -1.38 10.24 -4.48
N GLU A 20 -2.16 10.70 -3.49
CA GLU A 20 -1.95 10.35 -2.08
C GLU A 20 -2.11 8.85 -1.80
N ALA A 21 -3.13 8.22 -2.38
CA ALA A 21 -3.34 6.78 -2.26
C ALA A 21 -2.17 6.00 -2.86
N ILE A 22 -1.71 6.37 -4.07
CA ILE A 22 -0.54 5.76 -4.73
C ILE A 22 0.71 5.89 -3.86
N ARG A 23 0.99 7.10 -3.35
CA ARG A 23 2.14 7.36 -2.47
C ARG A 23 2.09 6.49 -1.22
N THR A 24 0.90 6.35 -0.62
CA THR A 24 0.72 5.58 0.61
C THR A 24 0.87 4.08 0.38
N VAL A 25 0.28 3.53 -0.69
CA VAL A 25 0.47 2.13 -1.07
C VAL A 25 1.94 1.83 -1.41
N GLN A 26 2.62 2.72 -2.12
CA GLN A 26 4.05 2.57 -2.40
C GLN A 26 4.89 2.54 -1.12
N PHE A 27 4.57 3.39 -0.14
CA PHE A 27 5.23 3.38 1.16
C PHE A 27 5.04 2.04 1.88
N ILE A 28 3.79 1.57 2.02
CA ILE A 28 3.47 0.28 2.65
C ILE A 28 4.23 -0.85 1.96
N ARG A 29 4.15 -0.91 0.62
CA ARG A 29 4.83 -1.93 -0.18
C ARG A 29 6.33 -1.93 0.04
N ASN A 30 6.97 -0.75 0.00
CA ASN A 30 8.42 -0.65 0.18
C ASN A 30 8.85 -1.07 1.59
N LYS A 31 8.06 -0.76 2.62
CA LYS A 31 8.29 -1.22 4.00
C LYS A 31 8.11 -2.74 4.13
N ALA A 32 7.05 -3.29 3.56
CA ALA A 32 6.80 -4.74 3.56
C ALA A 32 7.91 -5.51 2.82
N LEU A 33 8.35 -5.02 1.66
CA LEU A 33 9.48 -5.61 0.92
C LEU A 33 10.77 -5.55 1.74
N ARG A 34 11.05 -4.41 2.39
CA ARG A 34 12.23 -4.28 3.26
C ARG A 34 12.19 -5.28 4.42
N LEU A 35 11.04 -5.38 5.10
CA LEU A 35 10.84 -6.36 6.18
C LEU A 35 11.10 -7.80 5.68
N TRP A 36 10.58 -8.15 4.51
CA TRP A 36 10.76 -9.48 3.94
C TRP A 36 12.23 -9.76 3.55
N MET A 37 12.91 -8.78 2.97
CA MET A 37 14.31 -8.91 2.57
C MET A 37 15.26 -9.04 3.76
N ASP A 38 14.97 -8.34 4.85
CA ASP A 38 15.83 -8.33 6.05
C ASP A 38 15.54 -9.50 7.00
N ALA A 39 14.41 -10.20 6.80
CA ALA A 39 13.99 -11.32 7.66
C ALA A 39 14.82 -12.58 7.42
N LYS A 40 15.13 -13.29 8.50
CA LYS A 40 15.72 -14.62 8.46
C LYS A 40 14.65 -15.68 8.22
N ARG A 41 15.09 -16.89 7.86
CA ARG A 41 14.17 -18.01 7.64
C ARG A 41 13.42 -18.40 8.91
N GLU A 42 14.06 -18.24 10.07
CA GLU A 42 13.46 -18.50 11.39
C GLU A 42 12.30 -17.55 11.73
N ASP A 43 12.29 -16.33 11.17
CA ASP A 43 11.26 -15.31 11.43
C ASP A 43 9.91 -15.66 10.78
N LYS A 44 9.91 -16.63 9.85
CA LYS A 44 8.71 -17.15 9.16
C LYS A 44 7.83 -16.04 8.57
N ILE A 45 8.44 -15.00 8.00
CA ILE A 45 7.72 -13.92 7.32
C ILE A 45 7.08 -14.46 6.04
N ASP A 46 5.76 -14.62 6.10
CA ASP A 46 4.91 -15.10 5.01
C ASP A 46 3.90 -14.02 4.55
N LYS A 47 3.03 -14.37 3.60
CA LYS A 47 2.01 -13.44 3.06
C LYS A 47 1.06 -12.90 4.15
N TYR A 48 0.75 -13.69 5.18
CA TYR A 48 -0.15 -13.27 6.25
C TYR A 48 0.55 -12.31 7.21
N SER A 49 1.83 -12.53 7.47
CA SER A 49 2.70 -11.65 8.25
C SER A 49 2.82 -10.27 7.58
N LEU A 50 3.04 -10.26 6.26
CA LEU A 50 3.10 -9.02 5.48
C LEU A 50 1.75 -8.29 5.42
N ASN A 51 0.63 -9.00 5.35
CA ASN A 51 -0.69 -8.38 5.41
C ASN A 51 -0.96 -7.73 6.77
N LYS A 52 -0.65 -8.43 7.88
CA LYS A 52 -0.77 -7.87 9.24
C LYS A 52 0.15 -6.68 9.47
N TYR A 53 1.28 -6.62 8.76
CA TYR A 53 2.23 -5.52 8.87
C TYR A 53 1.66 -4.19 8.38
N CYS A 54 0.67 -4.18 7.47
CA CYS A 54 -0.06 -2.98 7.09
C CYS A 54 -0.67 -2.30 8.33
N ALA A 55 -1.39 -3.06 9.17
CA ALA A 55 -2.06 -2.52 10.36
C ALA A 55 -1.05 -2.00 11.40
N VAL A 56 0.16 -2.57 11.44
CA VAL A 56 1.26 -2.05 12.26
C VAL A 56 1.74 -0.70 11.73
N LEU A 57 1.91 -0.57 10.41
CA LEU A 57 2.28 0.69 9.77
C LEU A 57 1.20 1.76 9.94
N ALA A 58 -0.09 1.41 9.82
CA ALA A 58 -1.22 2.33 10.05
C ALA A 58 -1.20 2.93 11.45
N LYS A 59 -0.90 2.13 12.48
CA LYS A 59 -0.75 2.60 13.86
C LYS A 59 0.48 3.49 14.08
N GLN A 60 1.54 3.31 13.29
CA GLN A 60 2.77 4.10 13.41
C GLN A 60 2.73 5.39 12.61
N PHE A 61 2.04 5.38 11.46
CA PHE A 61 2.04 6.46 10.50
C PHE A 61 0.59 6.87 10.20
N LYS A 62 0.15 8.00 10.74
CA LYS A 62 -1.23 8.49 10.58
C LYS A 62 -1.68 8.63 9.12
N PHE A 63 -0.76 8.95 8.19
CA PHE A 63 -1.12 9.02 6.77
C PHE A 63 -1.38 7.65 6.15
N VAL A 64 -0.84 6.56 6.70
CA VAL A 64 -1.10 5.18 6.25
C VAL A 64 -2.51 4.73 6.63
N ASP A 65 -2.99 5.17 7.79
CA ASP A 65 -4.36 4.93 8.28
C ASP A 65 -5.45 5.48 7.32
N THR A 66 -5.09 6.43 6.45
CA THR A 66 -6.04 7.00 5.46
C THR A 66 -6.49 5.99 4.39
N LEU A 67 -5.82 4.83 4.25
CA LEU A 67 -6.24 3.75 3.35
C LEU A 67 -7.42 2.92 3.88
N ASN A 68 -8.00 3.29 5.03
CA ASN A 68 -9.19 2.67 5.62
C ASN A 68 -9.08 1.14 5.65
N SER A 69 -9.98 0.42 4.98
CA SER A 69 -10.07 -1.05 4.99
C SER A 69 -8.88 -1.78 4.36
N MET A 70 -7.93 -1.05 3.78
CA MET A 70 -6.71 -1.59 3.18
C MET A 70 -5.46 -1.26 4.01
N ALA A 71 -5.62 -0.53 5.12
CA ALA A 71 -4.57 -0.16 6.07
C ALA A 71 -4.40 -1.21 7.18
#